data_AF-A0A9D4R315-F1
#
_entry.id   AF-A0A9D4R315-F1
#
_cell.length_a   1.000
_cell.length_b   1.000
_cell.length_c   1.000
_cell.angle_alpha   90.00
_cell.angle_beta   90.00
_cell.angle_gamma   90.00
#
_symmetry.space_group_name_H-M   'P 1'
#
loop_
_entity.id
_entity.type
_entity.pdbx_description
1 polymer ?
#
loop_
_entity_poly.entity_id
_entity_poly.type
_entity_poly.pdbx_seq_one_letter_code
_entity_poly.pdbx_strand_id
1 'polypeptide(L)'
;MFVIQRNLLRTHSDEVPMKTVQRTVLPTEDKSETGRGKIPYVGGYCVAKCRYRLCTNLHKCLYKPGMEPEIDNLSDQISLIDTVIVSATEIKSESKYKDTLKETDRKQNVREGLTNITDDAFEFF
;
A
#
# COMPACT_ATOMS: atom_id res chain seq x y z
N MET A 1 37.40 3.86 -13.49
CA MET A 1 36.64 2.93 -14.34
C MET A 1 35.11 3.00 -14.12
N PHE A 2 34.55 4.17 -13.75
CA PHE A 2 33.10 4.32 -13.50
C PHE A 2 32.39 5.29 -14.46
N VAL A 3 33.15 6.14 -15.17
CA VAL A 3 32.59 7.17 -16.07
C VAL A 3 32.05 6.53 -17.35
N ILE A 4 32.71 5.47 -17.86
CA ILE A 4 32.32 4.80 -19.10
C ILE A 4 30.99 4.05 -18.92
N GLN A 5 30.79 3.34 -17.79
CA GLN A 5 29.52 2.67 -17.49
C GLN A 5 28.36 3.65 -17.29
N ARG A 6 28.61 4.82 -16.68
CA ARG A 6 27.59 5.84 -16.45
C ARG A 6 27.11 6.47 -17.76
N ASN A 7 28.02 6.66 -18.72
CA ASN A 7 27.69 7.19 -20.02
C ASN A 7 26.97 6.17 -20.91
N LEU A 8 27.36 4.89 -20.84
CA LEU A 8 26.67 3.79 -21.55
C LEU A 8 25.21 3.60 -21.11
N LEU A 9 24.94 3.72 -19.80
CA LEU A 9 23.57 3.63 -19.28
C LEU A 9 22.70 4.81 -19.69
N ARG A 10 23.27 6.01 -19.87
CA ARG A 10 22.57 7.20 -20.36
C ARG A 10 22.20 7.09 -21.84
N THR A 11 23.12 6.61 -22.68
CA THR A 11 22.83 6.38 -24.10
C THR A 11 21.74 5.32 -24.32
N HIS A 12 21.65 4.30 -23.45
CA HIS A 12 20.58 3.31 -23.54
C HIS A 12 19.24 3.76 -22.95
N SER A 13 19.22 4.77 -22.06
CA SER A 13 17.96 5.31 -21.53
C SER A 13 17.25 6.26 -22.49
N ASP A 14 18.00 6.92 -23.37
CA ASP A 14 17.45 7.89 -24.33
C ASP A 14 16.89 7.23 -25.61
N GLU A 15 17.24 5.97 -25.89
CA GLU A 15 16.78 5.22 -27.08
C GLU A 15 15.52 4.38 -26.86
N VAL A 16 15.03 4.25 -25.62
CA VAL A 16 13.78 3.55 -25.34
C VAL A 16 12.66 4.57 -25.26
N PRO A 17 11.81 4.74 -26.29
CA PRO A 17 10.59 5.50 -26.09
C PRO A 17 9.81 4.80 -24.97
N MET A 18 9.68 5.49 -23.83
CA MET A 18 8.72 5.12 -22.79
C MET A 18 7.35 5.16 -23.44
N LYS A 19 6.92 4.03 -24.01
CA LYS A 19 5.52 3.77 -24.24
C LYS A 19 4.88 3.80 -22.86
N THR A 20 4.22 4.90 -22.53
CA THR A 20 3.19 4.94 -21.51
C THR A 20 2.16 3.91 -21.95
N VAL A 21 2.33 2.67 -21.49
CA VAL A 21 1.30 1.65 -21.64
C VAL A 21 0.18 2.13 -20.74
N GLN A 22 -0.78 2.85 -21.34
CA GLN A 22 -2.10 2.99 -20.75
C GLN A 22 -2.63 1.57 -20.65
N ARG A 23 -2.39 0.94 -19.50
CA ARG A 23 -2.91 -0.37 -19.18
C ARG A 23 -4.39 -0.14 -18.95
N THR A 24 -5.18 -0.27 -20.01
CA THR A 24 -6.62 -0.42 -19.90
C THR A 24 -6.86 -1.65 -19.05
N VAL A 25 -7.11 -1.44 -17.76
CA VAL A 25 -7.58 -2.48 -16.86
C VAL A 25 -8.98 -2.79 -17.37
N LEU A 26 -9.08 -3.78 -18.26
CA LEU A 26 -10.37 -4.39 -18.59
C LEU A 26 -10.97 -4.85 -17.26
N PRO A 27 -12.26 -4.54 -16.98
CA PRO A 27 -12.90 -5.01 -15.77
C PRO A 27 -12.84 -6.53 -15.83
N THR A 28 -11.98 -7.07 -15.00
CA THR A 28 -11.79 -8.51 -14.91
C THR A 28 -13.06 -9.03 -14.28
N GLU A 29 -13.72 -9.93 -15.00
CA GLU A 29 -14.94 -10.68 -14.63
C GLU A 29 -15.25 -10.62 -13.14
N ASP A 30 -16.47 -10.20 -12.79
CA ASP A 30 -17.00 -10.16 -11.42
C ASP A 30 -16.54 -11.41 -10.65
N LYS A 31 -15.44 -11.24 -9.90
CA LYS A 31 -14.96 -12.29 -9.02
C LYS A 31 -16.13 -12.55 -8.10
N SER A 32 -16.62 -13.79 -8.10
CA SER A 32 -17.57 -14.32 -7.12
C SER A 32 -17.36 -13.62 -5.78
N GLU A 33 -18.43 -13.08 -5.18
CA GLU A 33 -18.40 -12.25 -3.97
C GLU A 33 -17.47 -12.82 -2.87
N THR A 34 -17.35 -14.16 -2.81
CA THR A 34 -16.47 -14.92 -1.93
C THR A 34 -14.97 -14.62 -2.12
N GLY A 35 -14.53 -14.36 -3.35
CA GLY A 35 -13.16 -13.97 -3.67
C GLY A 35 -12.82 -12.56 -3.18
N ARG A 36 -13.75 -11.61 -3.34
CA ARG A 36 -13.59 -10.22 -2.88
C ARG A 36 -13.57 -10.13 -1.35
N GLY A 37 -14.24 -11.04 -0.65
CA GLY A 37 -14.15 -11.20 0.82
C GLY A 37 -12.73 -11.44 1.38
N LYS A 38 -11.76 -11.82 0.54
CA LYS A 38 -10.35 -11.99 0.96
C LYS A 38 -9.54 -10.70 0.87
N ILE A 39 -10.01 -9.71 0.12
CA ILE A 39 -9.29 -8.45 -0.12
C ILE A 39 -9.04 -7.69 1.18
N PRO A 40 -10.03 -7.45 2.08
CA PRO A 40 -9.77 -6.67 3.28
C PRO A 40 -8.72 -7.35 4.17
N TYR A 41 -8.73 -8.69 4.21
CA TYR A 41 -7.73 -9.48 4.90
C TYR A 41 -6.31 -9.29 4.34
N VAL A 42 -6.12 -9.52 3.03
CA VAL A 42 -4.80 -9.45 2.39
C VAL A 42 -4.31 -8.01 2.27
N GLY A 43 -5.18 -7.11 1.79
CA GLY A 43 -4.89 -5.69 1.64
C GLY A 43 -4.56 -5.03 2.97
N GLY A 44 -5.36 -5.29 4.00
CA GLY A 44 -5.07 -4.82 5.36
C GLY A 44 -3.72 -5.31 5.89
N TYR A 45 -3.37 -6.58 5.64
CA TYR A 45 -2.07 -7.12 6.01
C TYR A 45 -0.92 -6.44 5.25
N CYS A 46 -1.06 -6.23 3.94
CA CYS A 46 -0.07 -5.54 3.11
C CYS A 46 0.17 -4.11 3.61
N VAL A 47 -0.89 -3.34 3.83
CA VAL A 47 -0.83 -1.97 4.35
C VAL A 47 -0.14 -1.94 5.71
N ALA A 48 -0.53 -2.83 6.63
CA ALA A 48 0.10 -2.95 7.95
C ALA A 48 1.62 -3.22 7.86
N LYS A 49 2.04 -4.11 6.96
CA LYS A 49 3.47 -4.44 6.77
C LYS A 49 4.26 -3.30 6.16
N CYS A 50 3.69 -2.59 5.18
CA CYS A 50 4.31 -1.40 4.60
C CYS A 50 4.51 -0.32 5.66
N ARG A 51 3.45 0.00 6.41
CA ARG A 51 3.50 0.97 7.51
C ARG A 51 4.54 0.58 8.56
N TYR A 52 4.52 -0.66 9.02
CA TYR A 52 5.49 -1.17 10.01
C TYR A 52 6.95 -0.99 9.55
N ARG A 53 7.24 -1.30 8.28
CA ARG A 53 8.58 -1.13 7.71
C ARG A 53 9.00 0.35 7.70
N LEU A 54 8.11 1.25 7.31
CA LEU A 54 8.40 2.68 7.32
C LEU A 54 8.64 3.21 8.74
N CYS A 55 7.76 2.88 9.70
CA CYS A 55 7.93 3.30 11.11
C CYS A 55 9.25 2.75 11.69
N THR A 56 9.61 1.50 11.36
CA THR A 56 10.88 0.92 11.80
C THR A 56 12.08 1.67 11.23
N ASN A 57 12.02 2.09 9.96
CA ASN A 57 13.08 2.89 9.34
C ASN A 57 13.14 4.30 9.92
N LEU A 58 12.00 4.93 10.17
CA LEU A 58 11.90 6.23 10.81
C LEU A 58 12.59 6.21 12.18
N HIS A 59 12.26 5.23 13.02
CA HIS A 59 12.90 5.06 14.33
C HIS A 59 14.41 4.88 14.27
N LYS A 60 14.93 4.22 13.21
CA LYS A 60 16.38 4.08 12.99
C LYS A 60 17.05 5.39 12.55
N CYS A 61 16.31 6.34 12.01
CA CYS A 61 16.81 7.61 11.52
C CYS A 61 16.71 8.72 12.56
N LEU A 62 15.70 8.70 13.45
CA LEU A 62 15.41 9.76 14.43
C LEU A 62 16.61 10.22 15.28
N TYR A 63 17.52 9.33 15.62
CA TYR A 63 18.66 9.62 16.50
C TYR A 63 20.00 9.76 15.76
N LYS A 64 19.97 9.74 14.42
CA LYS A 64 21.18 9.84 13.59
C LYS A 64 21.34 11.27 13.07
N PRO A 65 22.48 11.94 13.35
CA PRO A 65 22.74 13.29 12.82
C PRO A 65 22.73 13.32 11.29
N GLY A 66 22.13 14.34 10.69
CA GLY A 66 22.13 14.54 9.22
C GLY A 66 21.07 13.73 8.46
N MET A 67 20.15 13.07 9.17
CA MET A 67 19.08 12.26 8.59
C MET A 67 17.73 12.99 8.52
N GLU A 68 17.69 14.30 8.81
CA GLU A 68 16.48 15.12 8.81
C GLU A 68 15.69 15.00 7.50
N PRO A 69 16.31 15.07 6.30
CA PRO A 69 15.56 14.92 5.04
C PRO A 69 14.93 13.53 4.87
N GLU A 70 15.58 12.49 5.40
CA GLU A 70 15.05 11.11 5.33
C GLU A 70 13.92 10.92 6.35
N ILE A 71 14.01 11.55 7.51
CA ILE A 71 12.94 11.57 8.53
C ILE A 71 11.68 12.22 7.95
N ASP A 72 11.83 13.36 7.27
CA ASP A 72 10.71 14.06 6.62
C ASP A 72 10.08 13.19 5.54
N ASN A 73 10.89 12.65 4.63
CA ASN A 73 10.42 11.75 3.57
C ASN A 73 9.71 10.48 4.10
N LEU A 74 10.24 9.86 5.15
CA LEU A 74 9.60 8.70 5.78
C LEU A 74 8.28 9.08 6.47
N SER A 75 8.21 10.27 7.06
CA SER A 75 7.00 10.78 7.71
C SER A 75 5.90 11.08 6.69
N ASP A 76 6.26 11.64 5.53
CA ASP A 76 5.34 11.87 4.42
C ASP A 76 4.78 10.55 3.87
N GLN A 77 5.66 9.55 3.67
CA GLN A 77 5.23 8.22 3.22
C GLN A 77 4.31 7.52 4.23
N ILE A 78 4.58 7.64 5.54
CA ILE A 78 3.68 7.11 6.58
C ILE A 78 2.34 7.81 6.51
N SER A 79 2.33 9.13 6.37
CA SER A 79 1.10 9.93 6.27
C SER A 79 0.25 9.50 5.08
N LEU A 80 0.86 9.23 3.92
CA LEU A 80 0.18 8.70 2.74
C LEU A 80 -0.39 7.28 2.95
N ILE A 81 0.29 6.43 3.71
CA ILE A 81 -0.27 5.11 4.05
C ILE A 81 -1.43 5.26 5.02
N ASP A 82 -1.34 6.20 5.97
CA ASP A 82 -2.39 6.40 6.96
C ASP A 82 -3.70 6.91 6.32
N THR A 83 -3.67 7.54 5.14
CA THR A 83 -4.90 7.93 4.42
C THR A 83 -5.71 6.75 3.88
N VAL A 84 -5.10 5.57 3.71
CA VAL A 84 -5.82 4.36 3.25
C VAL A 84 -6.27 3.48 4.40
N ILE A 85 -5.95 3.85 5.64
CA ILE A 85 -6.33 3.12 6.85
C ILE A 85 -7.59 3.74 7.43
N VAL A 86 -8.52 2.89 7.85
CA VAL A 86 -9.79 3.30 8.43
C VAL A 86 -10.00 2.62 9.79
N SER A 87 -10.71 3.29 10.69
CA SER A 87 -11.02 2.69 11.99
C SER A 87 -12.06 1.55 11.87
N ALA A 88 -12.04 0.60 12.82
CA ALA A 88 -13.01 -0.50 12.83
C ALA A 88 -14.47 -0.01 12.96
N THR A 89 -14.69 1.08 13.68
CA THR A 89 -16.00 1.72 13.85
C THR A 89 -16.51 2.37 12.57
N GLU A 90 -15.62 3.06 11.86
CA GLU A 90 -15.92 3.77 10.62
C GLU A 90 -16.17 2.80 9.47
N ILE A 91 -15.33 1.77 9.29
CA ILE A 91 -15.54 0.81 8.21
C ILE A 91 -16.85 0.01 8.37
N LYS A 92 -17.26 -0.30 9.61
CA LYS A 92 -18.53 -1.00 9.87
C LYS A 92 -19.76 -0.11 9.59
N SER A 93 -19.64 1.21 9.77
CA SER A 93 -20.75 2.14 9.56
C SER A 93 -20.85 2.59 8.09
N GLU A 94 -19.72 2.93 7.47
CA GLU A 94 -19.67 3.67 6.20
C GLU A 94 -19.33 2.82 4.97
N SER A 95 -18.73 1.63 5.13
CA SER A 95 -18.31 0.82 3.98
C SER A 95 -19.50 0.36 3.13
N LYS A 96 -19.32 0.42 1.82
CA LYS A 96 -20.24 -0.13 0.81
C LYS A 96 -20.15 -1.65 0.71
N TYR A 97 -19.04 -2.26 1.18
CA TYR A 97 -18.73 -3.68 1.02
C TYR A 97 -18.89 -4.49 2.33
N LYS A 98 -19.95 -4.22 3.09
CA LYS A 98 -20.18 -4.82 4.42
C LYS A 98 -20.17 -6.36 4.42
N ASP A 99 -20.62 -6.99 3.34
CA ASP A 99 -20.61 -8.45 3.22
C ASP A 99 -19.21 -9.04 3.16
N THR A 100 -18.24 -8.29 2.63
CA THR A 100 -16.83 -8.73 2.58
C THR A 100 -16.15 -8.64 3.96
N LEU A 101 -16.66 -7.78 4.84
CA LEU A 101 -16.18 -7.64 6.22
C LEU A 101 -16.52 -8.88 7.05
N LYS A 102 -17.62 -9.60 6.76
CA LYS A 102 -17.98 -10.84 7.46
C LYS A 102 -16.93 -11.94 7.33
N GLU A 103 -16.32 -12.06 6.15
CA GLU A 103 -15.21 -13.01 5.90
C GLU A 103 -13.94 -12.60 6.64
N THR A 104 -13.74 -11.30 6.82
CA THR A 104 -12.61 -10.75 7.56
C THR A 104 -12.81 -10.96 9.06
N ASP A 105 -14.00 -10.69 9.60
CA ASP A 105 -14.36 -10.95 10.99
C ASP A 105 -14.21 -12.44 11.36
N ARG A 106 -14.61 -13.35 10.45
CA ARG A 106 -14.39 -14.80 10.63
C ARG A 106 -12.92 -15.19 10.78
N LYS A 107 -12.00 -14.46 10.13
CA LYS A 107 -10.56 -14.72 10.18
C LYS A 107 -9.85 -13.96 11.28
N GLN A 108 -10.36 -12.77 11.64
CA GLN A 108 -9.91 -11.97 12.75
C GLN A 108 -10.48 -12.53 14.07
N ASN A 109 -10.03 -13.70 14.49
CA ASN A 109 -10.41 -14.24 15.79
C ASN A 109 -9.93 -13.30 16.92
N VAL A 110 -10.90 -12.72 17.65
CA VAL A 110 -10.82 -12.13 19.00
C VAL A 110 -9.99 -10.84 19.19
N ARG A 111 -9.02 -10.50 18.32
CA ARG A 111 -8.04 -9.43 18.61
C ARG A 111 -8.10 -8.16 17.77
N GLU A 112 -8.96 -8.06 16.76
CA GLU A 112 -9.06 -6.88 15.87
C GLU A 112 -7.69 -6.32 15.39
N GLY A 113 -6.69 -7.20 15.24
CA GLY A 113 -5.29 -6.81 15.03
C GLY A 113 -4.94 -6.50 13.58
N LEU A 114 -5.89 -6.65 12.66
CA LEU A 114 -5.70 -6.37 11.26
C LEU A 114 -6.11 -4.93 10.95
N THR A 115 -5.25 -4.23 10.23
CA THR A 115 -5.53 -2.89 9.72
C THR A 115 -6.71 -2.94 8.74
N ASN A 116 -7.76 -2.17 9.00
CA ASN A 116 -8.85 -1.99 8.05
C ASN A 116 -8.44 -0.95 7.00
N ILE A 117 -8.91 -1.14 5.77
CA ILE A 117 -8.60 -0.28 4.62
C ILE A 117 -9.85 0.40 4.08
N THR A 118 -9.70 1.58 3.50
CA THR A 118 -10.81 2.32 2.88
C THR A 118 -11.41 1.57 1.70
N ASP A 119 -12.66 1.90 1.32
CA ASP A 119 -13.32 1.30 0.15
C ASP A 119 -12.54 1.58 -1.15
N ASP A 120 -11.92 2.75 -1.28
CA ASP A 120 -11.07 3.08 -2.44
C ASP A 120 -9.84 2.17 -2.51
N ALA A 121 -9.20 1.91 -1.36
CA ALA A 121 -8.10 0.98 -1.29
C ALA A 121 -8.54 -0.47 -1.55
N PHE A 122 -9.74 -0.84 -1.08
CA PHE A 122 -10.35 -2.13 -1.39
C PHE A 122 -10.59 -2.32 -2.90
N GLU A 123 -11.08 -1.30 -3.61
CA GLU A 123 -11.31 -1.35 -5.06
C GLU A 123 -10.02 -1.41 -5.88
N PHE A 124 -8.92 -0.88 -5.34
CA PHE A 124 -7.61 -0.96 -5.98
C PHE A 124 -7.06 -2.40 -6.04
N PHE A 125 -7.39 -3.26 -5.07
CA PHE A 125 -6.87 -4.63 -4.94
C PHE A 125 -7.65 -5.69 -5.76
#